data_AF-A0A6V8L4M1-F1
#
_entry.id   AF-A0A6V8L4M1-F1
#
_cell.length_a   1.000
_cell.length_b   1.000
_cell.length_c   1.000
_cell.angle_alpha   90.00
_cell.angle_beta   90.00
_cell.angle_gamma   90.00
#
_symmetry.space_group_name_H-M   'P 1'
#
loop_
_entity.id
_entity.type
_entity.pdbx_description
1 polymer ?
#
loop_
_entity_poly.entity_id
_entity_poly.type
_entity_poly.pdbx_seq_one_letter_code
_entity_poly.pdbx_strand_id
1 'polypeptide(L)'
;MAAAGFAWQSRLTVDSGLVTGVLLPGVVMTFGIGLTFTPLAAAATTGVERSDAGLVSGLLNSSRQVGGSIGLAALATIAAGQGVAGYGRAFEVAALTLVAAAAATLLLPGPRASTVTARAPRTDQGFLRRSRANGRGSEIKARPFALDRRKNP
;
A
#
# COMPACT_ATOMS: atom_id res chain seq x y z
N MET A 1 -5.84 16.06 -12.50
CA MET A 1 -6.88 15.34 -13.26
C MET A 1 -7.92 14.69 -12.37
N ALA A 2 -7.53 13.87 -11.38
CA ALA A 2 -8.52 13.24 -10.48
C ALA A 2 -9.46 14.24 -9.79
N ALA A 3 -8.93 15.35 -9.25
CA ALA A 3 -9.74 16.41 -8.65
C ALA A 3 -10.75 17.05 -9.61
N ALA A 4 -10.42 17.17 -10.90
CA ALA A 4 -11.32 17.71 -11.92
C ALA A 4 -12.49 16.75 -12.20
N GLY A 5 -12.23 15.43 -12.20
CA GLY A 5 -13.29 14.42 -12.26
C GLY A 5 -14.24 14.49 -11.06
N PHE A 6 -13.70 14.64 -9.84
CA PHE A 6 -14.51 14.79 -8.62
C PHE A 6 -15.34 16.08 -8.62
N ALA A 7 -14.76 17.19 -9.06
CA ALA A 7 -15.47 18.46 -9.21
C ALA A 7 -16.55 18.43 -10.31
N TRP A 8 -16.37 17.59 -11.34
CA TRP A 8 -17.40 17.37 -12.36
C TRP A 8 -18.56 16.55 -11.76
N GLN A 9 -18.25 15.44 -11.10
CA GLN A 9 -19.28 14.58 -10.49
C GLN A 9 -20.01 15.22 -9.30
N SER A 10 -19.43 16.23 -8.62
CA SER A 10 -20.15 16.95 -7.57
C SER A 10 -21.35 17.75 -8.08
N ARG A 11 -21.42 18.02 -9.40
CA ARG A 11 -22.52 18.74 -10.05
C ARG A 11 -23.58 17.82 -10.66
N LEU A 12 -23.56 16.52 -10.37
CA LEU A 12 -24.53 15.56 -10.89
C LEU A 12 -25.95 15.92 -10.43
N THR A 13 -26.88 15.96 -11.37
CA THR A 13 -28.32 16.13 -11.13
C THR A 13 -29.08 14.89 -11.59
N VAL A 14 -30.35 14.78 -11.19
CA VAL A 14 -31.23 13.67 -11.58
C VAL A 14 -31.45 13.55 -13.09
N ASP A 15 -31.27 14.65 -13.83
CA ASP A 15 -31.39 14.69 -15.30
C ASP A 15 -30.08 14.36 -16.03
N SER A 16 -28.99 14.12 -15.30
CA SER A 16 -27.68 13.84 -15.89
C SER A 16 -27.67 12.48 -16.57
N GLY A 17 -27.41 12.44 -17.87
CA GLY A 17 -27.26 11.20 -18.62
C GLY A 17 -26.06 10.37 -18.15
N LEU A 18 -26.17 9.03 -18.21
CA LEU A 18 -25.13 8.08 -17.75
C LEU A 18 -23.74 8.39 -18.33
N VAL A 19 -23.67 8.70 -19.62
CA VAL A 19 -22.40 8.92 -20.34
C VAL A 19 -21.71 10.19 -19.87
N THR A 20 -22.43 11.32 -19.83
CA THR A 20 -21.86 12.64 -19.52
C THR A 20 -21.76 12.93 -18.03
N GLY A 21 -22.65 12.35 -17.22
CA GLY A 21 -22.67 12.51 -15.77
C GLY A 21 -21.70 11.57 -15.05
N VAL A 22 -21.58 10.32 -15.50
CA VAL A 22 -20.88 9.27 -14.73
C VAL A 22 -19.66 8.72 -15.45
N LEU A 23 -19.82 8.28 -16.70
CA LEU A 23 -18.73 7.60 -17.43
C LEU A 23 -17.57 8.53 -17.76
N LEU A 24 -17.83 9.68 -18.39
CA LEU A 24 -16.76 10.63 -18.73
C LEU A 24 -15.99 11.10 -17.48
N PRO A 25 -16.65 11.57 -16.41
CA PRO A 25 -15.96 11.98 -15.19
C PRO A 25 -15.19 10.85 -14.52
N GLY A 26 -15.74 9.63 -14.49
CA GLY A 26 -15.07 8.45 -13.95
C GLY A 26 -13.79 8.08 -14.71
N VAL A 27 -13.79 8.22 -16.04
CA VAL A 27 -12.58 8.05 -16.86
C VAL A 27 -11.53 9.11 -16.50
N VAL A 28 -11.91 10.38 -16.35
CA VAL A 28 -11.00 11.45 -15.93
C VAL A 28 -10.41 11.20 -14.55
N MET A 29 -11.23 10.71 -13.61
CA MET A 29 -10.77 10.32 -12.27
C MET A 29 -9.70 9.23 -12.34
N THR A 30 -10.06 8.09 -12.95
CA THR A 30 -9.21 6.90 -13.02
C THR A 30 -7.91 7.14 -13.79
N PHE A 31 -7.98 7.92 -14.88
CA PHE A 31 -6.80 8.34 -15.62
C PHE A 31 -5.86 9.19 -14.75
N GLY A 32 -6.41 10.16 -13.99
CA GLY A 32 -5.63 10.97 -13.07
C GLY A 32 -4.97 10.16 -11.95
N ILE A 33 -5.68 9.17 -11.41
CA ILE A 33 -5.14 8.25 -10.39
C ILE A 33 -4.01 7.40 -10.98
N GLY A 34 -4.21 6.82 -12.18
CA GLY A 34 -3.21 5.99 -12.86
C GLY A 34 -1.90 6.72 -13.13
N LEU A 35 -1.97 7.97 -13.60
CA LEU A 35 -0.79 8.80 -13.85
C LEU A 35 0.02 9.12 -12.58
N THR A 36 -0.62 9.07 -11.40
CA THR A 36 0.06 9.36 -10.12
C THR A 36 0.74 8.12 -9.54
N PHE A 37 0.23 6.92 -9.84
CA PHE A 37 0.69 5.68 -9.22
C PHE A 37 2.12 5.29 -9.61
N THR A 38 2.45 5.39 -10.90
CA THR A 38 3.76 5.04 -11.44
C THR A 38 4.91 5.88 -10.84
N PRO A 39 4.88 7.22 -10.89
CA PRO A 39 5.94 8.04 -10.29
C PRO A 39 6.02 7.89 -8.77
N LEU A 40 4.88 7.66 -8.08
CA LEU A 40 4.87 7.44 -6.64
C LEU A 40 5.57 6.13 -6.24
N ALA A 41 5.34 5.05 -7.00
CA ALA A 41 6.00 3.76 -6.76
C ALA A 41 7.51 3.84 -7.04
N ALA A 42 7.91 4.56 -8.09
CA ALA A 42 9.32 4.79 -8.41
C ALA A 42 10.00 5.61 -7.30
N ALA A 43 9.41 6.74 -6.89
CA ALA A 43 9.94 7.60 -5.84
C ALA A 43 10.05 6.89 -4.47
N ALA A 44 9.12 5.98 -4.16
CA ALA A 44 9.15 5.25 -2.89
C ALA A 44 10.24 4.16 -2.84
N THR A 45 10.76 3.73 -3.99
CA THR A 45 11.75 2.64 -4.09
C THR A 45 13.14 3.14 -4.50
N THR A 46 13.29 4.40 -4.91
CA THR A 46 14.60 5.00 -5.18
C THR A 46 15.49 5.00 -3.94
N GLY A 47 16.67 4.40 -4.03
CA GLY A 47 17.66 4.37 -2.93
C GLY A 47 17.47 3.25 -1.90
N VAL A 48 16.50 2.34 -2.11
CA VAL A 48 16.29 1.18 -1.23
C VAL A 48 17.22 0.03 -1.64
N GLU A 49 17.90 -0.57 -0.65
CA GLU A 49 18.72 -1.76 -0.88
C GLU A 49 17.83 -2.96 -1.29
N ARG A 50 18.31 -3.83 -2.18
CA ARG A 50 17.51 -4.96 -2.70
C ARG A 50 16.98 -5.89 -1.60
N SER A 51 17.67 -6.00 -0.47
CA SER A 51 17.22 -6.76 0.71
C SER A 51 15.97 -6.18 1.36
N ASP A 52 15.78 -4.86 1.26
CA ASP A 52 14.77 -4.11 2.00
C ASP A 52 13.57 -3.73 1.13
N ALA A 53 13.66 -3.93 -0.19
CA ALA A 53 12.59 -3.63 -1.14
C ALA A 53 11.24 -4.29 -0.77
N GLY A 54 11.29 -5.53 -0.24
CA GLY A 54 10.09 -6.22 0.23
C GLY A 54 9.45 -5.57 1.46
N LEU A 55 10.28 -5.12 2.41
CA LEU A 55 9.81 -4.41 3.61
C LEU A 55 9.24 -3.04 3.27
N VAL A 56 9.92 -2.27 2.42
CA VAL A 56 9.45 -0.94 1.97
C VAL A 56 8.16 -1.06 1.16
N SER A 57 8.05 -2.02 0.24
CA SER A 57 6.84 -2.26 -0.53
C SER A 57 5.67 -2.71 0.37
N GLY A 58 5.93 -3.60 1.33
CA GLY A 58 4.93 -4.02 2.32
C GLY A 58 4.42 -2.84 3.14
N LEU A 59 5.33 -2.01 3.68
CA LEU A 59 4.98 -0.80 4.42
C LEU A 59 4.18 0.18 3.58
N LEU A 60 4.57 0.40 2.32
CA LEU A 60 3.87 1.28 1.41
C LEU A 60 2.45 0.79 1.11
N ASN A 61 2.30 -0.51 0.86
CA ASN A 61 1.00 -1.11 0.59
C ASN A 61 0.08 -1.09 1.83
N SER A 62 0.59 -1.43 3.01
CA SER A 62 -0.17 -1.34 4.26
C SER A 62 -0.58 0.10 4.56
N SER A 63 0.34 1.07 4.39
CA SER A 63 0.04 2.49 4.58
C SER A 63 -1.04 2.99 3.62
N ARG A 64 -0.99 2.56 2.35
CA ARG A 64 -2.01 2.88 1.34
C ARG A 64 -3.37 2.29 1.69
N GLN A 65 -3.42 1.03 2.14
CA GLN A 65 -4.68 0.40 2.55
C GLN A 65 -5.29 1.09 3.77
N VAL A 66 -4.49 1.38 4.79
CA VAL A 66 -4.95 2.08 6.01
C VAL A 66 -5.40 3.51 5.67
N GLY A 67 -4.62 4.25 4.87
CA GLY A 67 -5.00 5.60 4.46
C GLY A 67 -6.26 5.61 3.58
N GLY A 68 -6.39 4.64 2.67
CA GLY A 68 -7.55 4.49 1.80
C GLY A 68 -8.83 4.18 2.56
N SER A 69 -8.77 3.29 3.56
CA SER A 69 -9.95 2.96 4.37
C SER A 69 -10.38 4.12 5.25
N ILE A 70 -9.44 4.86 5.86
CA ILE A 70 -9.73 6.04 6.67
C ILE A 70 -10.35 7.15 5.82
N GLY A 71 -9.77 7.43 4.64
CA GLY A 71 -10.29 8.43 3.72
C GLY A 71 -11.70 8.07 3.22
N LEU A 72 -11.90 6.80 2.84
CA LEU A 72 -13.21 6.32 2.42
C LEU A 72 -14.24 6.37 3.54
N ALA A 73 -13.88 6.02 4.77
CA ALA A 73 -14.77 6.10 5.93
C ALA A 73 -15.23 7.54 6.17
N ALA A 74 -14.32 8.52 6.15
CA ALA A 74 -14.66 9.92 6.30
C ALA A 74 -15.61 10.42 5.21
N LEU A 75 -15.34 10.08 3.93
CA LEU A 75 -16.21 10.44 2.81
C LEU A 75 -17.58 9.77 2.91
N ALA A 76 -17.64 8.51 3.34
CA ALA A 76 -18.90 7.80 3.56
C ALA A 76 -19.73 8.44 4.67
N THR A 77 -19.10 8.89 5.77
CA THR A 77 -19.79 9.64 6.83
C THR A 77 -20.38 10.95 6.30
N ILE A 78 -19.64 11.70 5.48
CA ILE A 78 -20.13 12.94 4.85
C ILE A 78 -21.31 12.65 3.92
N ALA A 79 -21.22 11.59 3.10
CA ALA A 79 -22.29 11.20 2.20
C ALA A 79 -23.55 10.76 2.95
N ALA A 80 -23.40 10.01 4.05
CA ALA A 80 -24.52 9.46 4.82
C ALA A 80 -25.39 10.55 5.47
N GLY A 81 -24.81 11.71 5.82
CA GLY A 81 -25.53 12.77 6.54
C GLY A 81 -26.72 13.40 5.81
N GLN A 82 -26.87 13.17 4.49
CA GLN A 82 -27.93 13.78 3.65
C GLN A 82 -28.55 12.78 2.65
N GLY A 83 -28.32 11.46 2.83
CA GLY A 83 -28.77 10.45 1.87
C GLY A 83 -28.17 10.65 0.46
N VAL A 84 -28.97 10.45 -0.60
CA VAL A 84 -28.49 10.59 -1.99
C VAL A 84 -27.94 11.98 -2.33
N ALA A 85 -28.43 13.04 -1.68
CA ALA A 85 -27.93 14.40 -1.87
C ALA A 85 -26.52 14.60 -1.27
N GLY A 86 -26.11 13.76 -0.31
CA GLY A 86 -24.81 13.84 0.36
C GLY A 86 -23.62 13.47 -0.54
N TYR A 87 -23.85 12.71 -1.62
CA TYR A 87 -22.80 12.33 -2.56
C TYR A 87 -22.15 13.54 -3.23
N GLY A 88 -22.93 14.59 -3.56
CA GLY A 88 -22.39 15.82 -4.14
C GLY A 88 -21.36 16.48 -3.22
N ARG A 89 -21.66 16.56 -1.92
CA ARG A 89 -20.74 17.09 -0.90
C ARG A 89 -19.53 16.20 -0.68
N ALA A 90 -19.70 14.88 -0.67
CA ALA A 90 -18.58 13.96 -0.58
C ALA A 90 -17.61 14.11 -1.77
N PHE A 91 -18.13 14.28 -2.99
CA PHE A 91 -17.28 14.52 -4.17
C PHE A 91 -16.60 15.89 -4.15
N GLU A 92 -17.26 16.94 -3.67
CA GLU A 92 -16.65 18.26 -3.48
C GLU A 92 -15.48 18.19 -2.47
N VAL A 93 -15.70 17.55 -1.32
CA VAL A 93 -14.66 17.36 -0.30
C VAL A 93 -13.50 16.51 -0.85
N ALA A 94 -13.79 15.46 -1.62
CA ALA A 94 -12.76 14.65 -2.28
C ALA A 94 -11.91 15.49 -3.26
N ALA A 95 -12.55 16.35 -4.07
CA ALA A 95 -11.86 17.25 -4.98
C ALA A 95 -10.93 18.21 -4.23
N LEU A 96 -11.44 18.87 -3.18
CA LEU A 96 -10.67 19.81 -2.36
C LEU A 96 -9.49 19.12 -1.65
N THR A 97 -9.71 17.92 -1.12
CA THR A 97 -8.67 17.13 -0.45
C THR A 97 -7.55 16.79 -1.42
N LEU A 98 -7.87 16.41 -2.67
CA LEU A 98 -6.86 16.13 -3.70
C LEU A 98 -6.10 17.38 -4.13
N VAL A 99 -6.77 18.53 -4.25
CA VAL A 99 -6.10 19.81 -4.55
C VAL A 99 -5.18 20.22 -3.40
N ALA A 100 -5.63 20.11 -2.15
CA ALA A 100 -4.83 20.42 -0.97
C ALA A 100 -3.61 19.49 -0.86
N ALA A 101 -3.77 18.19 -1.12
CA ALA A 101 -2.67 17.23 -1.15
C ALA A 101 -1.66 17.59 -2.26
N ALA A 102 -2.12 17.92 -3.46
CA ALA A 102 -1.25 18.33 -4.55
C ALA A 102 -0.52 19.65 -4.24
N ALA A 103 -1.21 20.62 -3.65
CA ALA A 103 -0.60 21.88 -3.20
C ALA A 103 0.47 21.61 -2.13
N ALA A 104 0.15 20.80 -1.11
CA ALA A 104 1.11 20.40 -0.09
C ALA A 104 2.38 19.76 -0.70
N THR A 105 2.24 18.89 -1.70
CA THR A 105 3.40 18.30 -2.38
C THR A 105 4.25 19.31 -3.15
N LEU A 106 3.66 20.39 -3.65
CA LEU A 106 4.38 21.43 -4.39
C LEU A 106 5.01 22.48 -3.47
N LEU A 107 4.35 22.79 -2.34
CA LEU A 107 4.75 23.83 -1.40
C LEU A 107 5.70 23.33 -0.31
N LEU A 108 5.69 22.04 0.02
CA LEU A 108 6.59 21.49 1.03
C LEU A 108 7.98 21.20 0.42
N PRO A 109 9.08 21.72 1.00
CA PRO A 109 10.44 21.32 0.64
C PRO A 109 10.59 19.81 0.74
N GLY A 110 11.29 19.21 -0.24
CA GLY A 110 11.37 17.76 -0.43
C GLY A 110 11.63 16.99 0.86
N PRO A 111 10.91 15.87 1.13
CA PRO A 111 11.12 15.04 2.30
C PRO A 111 12.60 14.65 2.39
N ARG A 112 13.27 15.08 3.47
CA ARG A 112 14.61 14.59 3.79
C ARG A 112 14.45 13.09 4.00
N ALA A 113 15.18 12.28 3.22
CA ALA A 113 15.18 10.84 3.40
C ALA A 113 15.63 10.52 4.83
N SER A 114 14.67 10.27 5.72
CA SER A 114 14.97 9.72 7.04
C SER A 114 15.41 8.30 6.80
N THR A 115 16.72 8.08 6.79
CA THR A 115 17.31 6.75 6.76
C THR A 115 16.75 6.00 7.97
N VAL A 116 15.74 5.16 7.75
CA VAL A 116 15.27 4.21 8.75
C VAL A 116 16.46 3.29 8.98
N THR A 117 17.23 3.54 10.03
CA THR A 117 18.29 2.64 10.46
C THR A 117 17.60 1.35 10.87
N ALA A 118 17.47 0.42 9.92
CA ALA A 118 17.07 -0.95 10.19
C ALA A 118 18.02 -1.45 11.28
N ARG A 119 17.51 -1.55 12.50
CA ARG A 119 18.28 -2.13 13.59
C ARG A 119 18.60 -3.55 13.14
N ALA A 120 19.90 -3.79 12.90
CA ALA A 120 20.41 -5.09 12.52
C ALA A 120 19.73 -6.18 13.38
N PRO A 121 19.29 -7.29 12.78
CA PRO A 121 18.78 -8.41 13.56
C PRO A 121 19.85 -8.68 14.61
N ARG A 122 19.49 -8.54 15.89
CA ARG A 122 20.36 -9.03 16.95
C ARG A 122 20.46 -10.52 16.70
N THR A 123 21.50 -10.93 15.97
CA THR A 123 21.96 -12.30 15.94
C THR A 123 22.20 -12.59 17.41
N ASP A 124 21.28 -13.35 18.00
CA ASP A 124 21.37 -13.72 19.39
C ASP A 124 22.67 -14.52 19.51
N GLN A 125 23.75 -13.83 19.91
CA GLN A 125 25.06 -14.44 20.06
C GLN A 125 24.97 -15.57 21.10
N GLY A 126 23.96 -15.55 21.97
CA GLY A 126 23.61 -16.65 22.86
C GLY A 126 23.22 -17.93 22.13
N PHE A 127 22.56 -17.85 20.96
CA PHE A 127 22.21 -19.01 20.13
C PHE A 127 23.44 -19.58 19.43
N LEU A 128 24.29 -18.73 18.84
CA LEU A 128 25.55 -19.18 18.20
C LEU A 128 26.54 -19.75 19.22
N ARG A 129 26.57 -19.20 20.44
CA ARG A 129 27.40 -19.71 21.54
C ARG A 129 26.85 -21.03 22.10
N ARG A 130 25.51 -21.19 22.20
CA ARG A 130 24.88 -22.46 22.56
C ARG A 130 25.07 -23.54 21.51
N SER A 131 24.98 -23.20 20.22
CA SER A 131 25.17 -24.15 19.12
C SER A 131 26.63 -24.66 19.08
N ARG A 132 27.63 -23.78 19.29
CA ARG A 132 29.03 -24.21 19.45
C ARG A 132 29.28 -25.01 20.74
N ALA A 133 28.60 -24.68 21.84
CA ALA A 133 28.71 -25.44 23.08
C ALA A 133 28.03 -26.83 22.96
N ASN A 134 26.96 -26.93 22.17
CA ASN A 134 26.17 -28.15 21.99
C ASN A 134 26.67 -29.03 20.82
N GLY A 135 27.55 -28.51 19.95
CA GLY A 135 28.07 -29.19 18.76
C GLY A 135 29.20 -30.20 19.00
N ARG A 136 29.43 -30.66 20.23
CA ARG A 136 30.47 -31.66 20.57
C ARG A 136 29.95 -33.05 20.95
N GLY A 137 28.64 -33.32 20.83
CA GLY A 137 28.04 -34.53 21.40
C GLY A 137 27.21 -35.44 20.48
N SER A 138 27.02 -35.12 19.20
CA SER A 138 26.19 -35.96 18.32
C SER A 138 26.95 -36.40 17.07
N GLU A 139 27.86 -37.35 17.26
CA GLU A 139 28.17 -38.32 16.22
C GLU A 139 26.85 -38.97 15.80
N ILE A 140 26.30 -38.50 14.69
CA ILE A 140 25.20 -39.15 14.00
C ILE A 140 25.75 -40.47 13.50
N LYS A 141 25.61 -41.50 14.33
CA LYS A 141 25.83 -42.90 14.00
C LYS A 141 25.00 -43.20 12.76
N ALA A 142 25.65 -43.20 11.60
CA ALA A 142 25.06 -43.56 10.33
C ALA A 142 24.39 -44.93 10.47
N ARG A 143 23.06 -44.95 10.53
CA ARG A 143 22.31 -46.20 10.49
C ARG A 143 22.23 -46.62 9.02
N PRO A 144 22.76 -47.79 8.64
CA PRO A 144 22.67 -48.25 7.27
C PRO A 144 21.20 -48.50 6.93
N PHE A 145 20.75 -47.85 5.87
CA PHE A 145 19.43 -48.00 5.28
C PHE A 145 19.31 -49.41 4.70
N ALA A 146 18.82 -50.34 5.52
CA ALA A 146 18.51 -51.69 5.09
C ALA A 146 17.26 -51.64 4.19
N LEU A 147 17.48 -51.80 2.89
CA LEU A 147 16.43 -52.07 1.91
C LEU A 147 15.77 -53.42 2.24
N ASP A 148 14.63 -53.39 2.92
CA ASP A 148 13.73 -54.53 3.05
C ASP A 148 13.05 -54.79 1.69
N ARG A 149 13.77 -55.47 0.80
CA ARG A 149 13.16 -56.15 -0.34
C ARG A 149 12.44 -57.40 0.17
N ARG A 150 11.21 -57.22 0.67
CA ARG A 150 10.25 -58.31 0.76
C ARG A 150 9.14 -58.14 -0.27
N LYS A 151 9.18 -59.09 -1.20
CA LYS A 151 8.11 -59.55 -2.08
C LYS A 151 6.74 -59.45 -1.40
N ASN A 152 5.74 -59.03 -2.15
CA ASN A 152 4.42 -59.61 -2.00
C ASN A 152 3.94 -60.09 -3.40
N PRO A 153 3.36 -61.30 -3.49
CA PRO A 153 3.03 -62.00 -4.74
C PRO A 153 1.75 -61.48 -5.40
#